data_AF-A0AAD8EYD3-F1
#
_entry.id   AF-A0AAD8EYD3-F1
#
_cell.length_a   1.000
_cell.length_b   1.000
_cell.length_c   1.000
_cell.angle_alpha   90.00
_cell.angle_beta   90.00
_cell.angle_gamma   90.00
#
_symmetry.space_group_name_H-M   'P 1'
#
loop_
_entity.id
_entity.type
_entity.pdbx_description
1 polymer ?
#
loop_
_entity_poly.entity_id
_entity_poly.type
_entity_poly.pdbx_seq_one_letter_code
_entity_poly.pdbx_strand_id
1 'polypeptide(L)'
;MVVPNDQRHAPVETMTQRHAPVETMTQRHAPVETMTQPHAPVETMTQPHAPVETMTQPHAPVETMTQPHAPVETMTQRHAPVETMTQRHAPVETMTQPHAPVETMTQPHAPVETMTQPHAPVETMTQPHAPVETMTQPHAPVETMTQPHAPVETMTQPHAPVETMTQPHAPVETMTQPHAPVETMTQPHAPVETMTQPHAPVETMTQPHAPVETMTQPHAPVETMTQRHAPVETMTQRHAPVETMTQRHAPVETMTQRHAPVETMTQRHAPVETMTQRHAPVETMTQRHAPVETMTQPHAPVETMTQPHAPVETMTQRHAPVETMTQRHAPVETMTQRHAPVETMTQLF
;
A
#
# COMPACT_ATOMS: atom_id res chain seq x y z
N MET A 1 0.08 33.45 29.33
CA MET A 1 -0.44 34.84 29.16
C MET A 1 -1.19 34.85 27.84
N VAL A 2 -2.50 34.62 27.87
CA VAL A 2 -3.34 34.59 26.68
C VAL A 2 -3.38 36.02 26.11
N VAL A 3 -2.66 36.27 25.02
CA VAL A 3 -2.86 37.47 24.21
C VAL A 3 -3.74 37.04 23.03
N PRO A 4 -5.07 37.14 23.13
CA PRO A 4 -5.93 36.87 21.99
C PRO A 4 -5.68 37.98 20.95
N ASN A 5 -5.01 37.62 19.85
CA ASN A 5 -4.81 38.54 18.73
C ASN A 5 -5.99 38.38 17.74
N ASP A 6 -7.17 38.92 18.08
CA ASP A 6 -8.32 39.01 17.16
C ASP A 6 -8.13 40.22 16.23
N GLN A 7 -7.41 40.03 15.13
CA GLN A 7 -7.28 41.06 14.09
C GLN A 7 -8.46 40.95 13.11
N ARG A 8 -8.92 42.06 12.53
CA ARG A 8 -9.97 42.04 11.49
C ARG A 8 -9.51 42.95 10.37
N HIS A 9 -9.11 42.38 9.23
CA HIS A 9 -8.54 43.13 8.12
C HIS A 9 -9.14 42.75 6.76
N ALA A 10 -9.07 43.72 5.83
CA ALA A 10 -9.37 43.61 4.39
C ALA A 10 -8.40 42.61 3.70
N PRO A 11 -8.54 42.28 2.39
CA PRO A 11 -7.60 41.38 1.71
C PRO A 11 -6.15 41.90 1.85
N VAL A 12 -5.20 40.99 2.06
CA VAL A 12 -3.78 41.32 2.32
C VAL A 12 -2.86 40.53 1.39
N GLU A 13 -1.96 41.21 0.66
CA GLU A 13 -0.97 40.54 -0.21
C GLU A 13 0.08 39.75 0.61
N THR A 14 0.55 40.27 1.74
CA THR A 14 1.55 39.57 2.57
C THR A 14 1.34 39.79 4.06
N MET A 15 1.32 38.71 4.84
CA MET A 15 1.27 38.74 6.30
C MET A 15 2.46 38.01 6.92
N THR A 16 3.22 38.69 7.78
CA THR A 16 4.28 38.08 8.59
C THR A 16 3.98 38.30 10.08
N GLN A 17 3.75 37.22 10.83
CA GLN A 17 3.53 37.28 12.28
C GLN A 17 4.77 36.76 13.02
N ARG A 18 5.36 37.60 13.87
CA ARG A 18 6.48 37.25 14.77
C ARG A 18 6.04 37.47 16.20
N HIS A 19 5.93 36.40 16.99
CA HIS A 19 5.45 36.46 18.38
C HIS A 19 6.38 35.73 19.35
N ALA A 20 6.16 35.92 20.65
CA ALA A 20 6.70 35.09 21.74
C ALA A 20 5.84 33.81 21.89
N PRO A 21 6.20 32.80 22.71
CA PRO A 21 5.34 31.63 22.95
C PRO A 21 3.87 32.00 23.24
N VAL A 22 2.90 31.38 22.56
CA VAL A 22 1.46 31.65 22.73
C VAL A 22 0.69 30.35 22.99
N GLU A 23 -0.20 30.34 23.99
CA GLU A 23 -1.08 29.19 24.28
C GLU A 23 -2.15 28.99 23.19
N THR A 24 -2.73 30.05 22.63
CA THR A 24 -3.76 29.91 21.59
C THR A 24 -3.71 31.03 20.57
N MET A 25 -3.71 30.64 19.28
CA MET A 25 -3.84 31.55 18.14
C MET A 25 -5.08 31.17 17.33
N THR A 26 -5.99 32.12 17.11
CA THR A 26 -7.14 31.96 16.21
C THR A 26 -7.13 33.06 15.17
N GLN A 27 -7.12 32.71 13.89
CA GLN A 27 -7.09 33.66 12.80
C GLN A 27 -8.34 33.57 11.93
N ARG A 28 -9.13 34.65 11.82
CA ARG A 28 -10.41 34.71 11.09
C ARG A 28 -10.41 35.90 10.11
N HIS A 29 -10.03 35.75 8.84
CA HIS A 29 -9.83 36.90 7.92
C HIS A 29 -10.32 36.72 6.47
N ALA A 30 -10.12 37.77 5.65
CA ALA A 30 -10.27 37.83 4.19
C ALA A 30 -9.11 37.10 3.47
N PRO A 31 -9.17 36.87 2.13
CA PRO A 31 -8.11 36.16 1.38
C PRO A 31 -6.72 36.78 1.58
N VAL A 32 -5.70 35.94 1.69
CA VAL A 32 -4.28 36.32 1.82
C VAL A 32 -3.46 35.64 0.73
N GLU A 33 -2.63 36.38 -0.01
CA GLU A 33 -1.75 35.74 -1.02
C GLU A 33 -0.60 34.99 -0.32
N THR A 34 0.18 35.65 0.55
CA THR A 34 1.31 34.99 1.24
C THR A 34 1.27 35.16 2.77
N MET A 35 1.38 34.06 3.50
CA MET A 35 1.53 34.03 4.96
C MET A 35 2.84 33.36 5.39
N THR A 36 3.61 34.03 6.25
CA THR A 36 4.82 33.47 6.89
C THR A 36 4.77 33.66 8.41
N GLN A 37 4.94 32.57 9.17
CA GLN A 37 5.01 32.63 10.64
C GLN A 37 6.33 32.07 11.19
N PRO A 38 7.32 32.91 11.53
CA PRO A 38 8.57 32.43 12.11
C PRO A 38 8.70 32.64 13.63
N HIS A 39 9.26 31.63 14.31
CA HIS A 39 10.02 31.70 15.58
C HIS A 39 9.32 31.67 16.97
N ALA A 40 8.12 31.11 17.17
CA ALA A 40 7.64 30.82 18.53
C ALA A 40 6.70 29.61 18.64
N PRO A 41 6.82 28.78 19.71
CA PRO A 41 5.95 27.65 19.96
C PRO A 41 4.49 28.10 20.18
N VAL A 42 3.55 27.31 19.67
CA VAL A 42 2.11 27.55 19.81
C VAL A 42 1.44 26.27 20.31
N GLU A 43 0.69 26.30 21.42
CA GLU A 43 -0.04 25.09 21.86
C GLU A 43 -1.21 24.81 20.90
N THR A 44 -2.10 25.79 20.64
CA THR A 44 -3.23 25.60 19.71
C THR A 44 -3.31 26.67 18.62
N MET A 45 -3.37 26.24 17.36
CA MET A 45 -3.62 27.10 16.20
C MET A 45 -4.94 26.72 15.49
N THR A 46 -5.81 27.70 15.25
CA THR A 46 -7.04 27.51 14.47
C THR A 46 -7.19 28.60 13.40
N GLN A 47 -7.40 28.23 12.15
CA GLN A 47 -7.62 29.18 11.04
C GLN A 47 -8.95 28.93 10.32
N PRO A 48 -10.08 29.52 10.77
CA PRO A 48 -11.35 29.41 10.07
C PRO A 48 -11.49 30.43 8.92
N HIS A 49 -11.87 29.97 7.72
CA HIS A 49 -12.58 30.74 6.68
C HIS A 49 -11.84 31.80 5.82
N ALA A 50 -10.57 31.60 5.40
CA ALA A 50 -9.87 32.50 4.47
C ALA A 50 -9.00 31.76 3.42
N PRO A 51 -9.17 31.94 2.10
CA PRO A 51 -8.25 31.40 1.10
C PRO A 51 -6.81 31.89 1.34
N VAL A 52 -5.84 31.00 1.23
CA VAL A 52 -4.41 31.35 1.28
C VAL A 52 -3.69 30.78 0.06
N GLU A 53 -3.05 31.59 -0.78
CA GLU A 53 -2.28 31.03 -1.91
C GLU A 53 -1.02 30.32 -1.40
N THR A 54 -0.22 30.95 -0.53
CA THR A 54 1.00 30.34 0.02
C THR A 54 1.11 30.48 1.54
N MET A 55 1.25 29.36 2.24
CA MET A 55 1.55 29.32 3.68
C MET A 55 2.93 28.69 3.94
N THR A 56 3.80 29.41 4.66
CA THR A 56 5.10 28.89 5.12
C THR A 56 5.26 29.02 6.63
N GLN A 57 5.52 27.90 7.33
CA GLN A 57 5.81 27.88 8.77
C GLN A 57 7.20 27.30 9.04
N PRO A 58 8.20 28.16 9.30
CA PRO A 58 9.53 27.72 9.69
C PRO A 58 9.79 27.78 11.22
N HIS A 59 10.26 26.65 11.78
CA HIS A 59 11.02 26.56 13.04
C HIS A 59 10.30 26.76 14.40
N ALA A 60 9.04 26.35 14.59
CA ALA A 60 8.44 26.31 15.94
C ALA A 60 7.42 25.17 16.15
N PRO A 61 7.43 24.47 17.31
CA PRO A 61 6.53 23.33 17.57
C PRO A 61 5.09 23.80 17.73
N VAL A 62 4.15 22.97 17.26
CA VAL A 62 2.71 23.21 17.39
C VAL A 62 2.05 21.98 18.00
N GLU A 63 1.42 22.05 19.18
CA GLU A 63 0.73 20.86 19.74
C GLU A 63 -0.50 20.52 18.88
N THR A 64 -1.38 21.48 18.60
CA THR A 64 -2.59 21.24 17.79
C THR A 64 -2.78 22.28 16.69
N MET A 65 -2.92 21.83 15.45
CA MET A 65 -3.31 22.66 14.31
C MET A 65 -4.65 22.21 13.72
N THR A 66 -5.61 23.13 13.62
CA THR A 66 -6.92 22.89 12.98
C THR A 66 -7.21 23.91 11.89
N GLN A 67 -7.44 23.46 10.65
CA GLN A 67 -7.82 24.32 9.52
C GLN A 67 -9.17 23.88 8.94
N PRO A 68 -10.28 24.55 9.34
CA PRO A 68 -11.59 24.30 8.78
C PRO A 68 -11.95 25.29 7.65
N HIS A 69 -12.33 24.76 6.48
CA HIS A 69 -13.08 25.44 5.42
C HIS A 69 -12.38 26.53 4.57
N ALA A 70 -11.08 26.40 4.25
CA ALA A 70 -10.39 27.36 3.38
C ALA A 70 -9.39 26.70 2.40
N PRO A 71 -9.45 27.00 1.08
CA PRO A 71 -8.50 26.44 0.10
C PRO A 71 -7.09 26.99 0.31
N VAL A 72 -6.09 26.12 0.12
CA VAL A 72 -4.67 26.51 0.18
C VAL A 72 -3.96 26.01 -1.08
N GLU A 73 -3.40 26.89 -1.92
CA GLU A 73 -2.67 26.40 -3.10
C GLU A 73 -1.37 25.69 -2.70
N THR A 74 -0.54 26.32 -1.87
CA THR A 74 0.73 25.75 -1.40
C THR A 74 0.91 25.86 0.11
N MET A 75 1.14 24.72 0.77
CA MET A 75 1.53 24.65 2.19
C MET A 75 2.94 24.06 2.34
N THR A 76 3.84 24.79 3.00
CA THR A 76 5.17 24.32 3.39
C THR A 76 5.40 24.45 4.90
N GLN A 77 5.63 23.32 5.58
CA GLN A 77 6.01 23.30 7.00
C GLN A 77 7.43 22.77 7.17
N ARG A 78 8.29 23.51 7.88
CA ARG A 78 9.72 23.22 7.94
C ARG A 78 10.23 23.20 9.39
N HIS A 79 10.86 22.09 9.80
CA HIS A 79 11.70 21.97 11.01
C HIS A 79 11.04 22.11 12.40
N ALA A 80 9.80 21.65 12.63
CA ALA A 80 9.23 21.60 13.98
C ALA A 80 8.13 20.54 14.20
N PRO A 81 8.09 19.84 15.35
CA PRO A 81 7.13 18.77 15.62
C PRO A 81 5.69 19.29 15.70
N VAL A 82 4.74 18.48 15.24
CA VAL A 82 3.29 18.69 15.40
C VAL A 82 2.68 17.48 16.11
N GLU A 83 2.03 17.63 17.26
CA GLU A 83 1.37 16.48 17.89
C GLU A 83 0.10 16.09 17.11
N THR A 84 -0.78 17.06 16.82
CA THR A 84 -2.03 16.80 16.07
C THR A 84 -2.27 17.81 14.96
N MET A 85 -2.45 17.33 13.73
CA MET A 85 -2.89 18.12 12.59
C MET A 85 -4.26 17.64 12.08
N THR A 86 -5.24 18.54 12.02
CA THR A 86 -6.56 18.29 11.43
C THR A 86 -6.89 19.32 10.36
N GLN A 87 -7.11 18.87 9.11
CA GLN A 87 -7.57 19.72 8.01
C GLN A 87 -8.94 19.25 7.53
N ARG A 88 -9.90 20.17 7.41
CA ARG A 88 -11.29 19.82 7.15
C ARG A 88 -11.89 20.69 6.04
N HIS A 89 -12.46 20.05 5.00
CA HIS A 89 -13.33 20.67 3.99
C HIS A 89 -12.73 21.73 3.02
N ALA A 90 -11.47 21.62 2.58
CA ALA A 90 -10.95 22.50 1.52
C ALA A 90 -9.79 21.91 0.69
N PRO A 91 -9.71 22.18 -0.62
CA PRO A 91 -8.68 21.62 -1.49
C PRO A 91 -7.28 22.17 -1.16
N VAL A 92 -6.26 21.32 -1.33
CA VAL A 92 -4.84 21.71 -1.30
C VAL A 92 -4.17 21.26 -2.60
N GLU A 93 -3.58 22.18 -3.38
CA GLU A 93 -2.86 21.77 -4.60
C GLU A 93 -1.52 21.09 -4.23
N THR A 94 -0.70 21.72 -3.38
CA THR A 94 0.60 21.17 -2.98
C THR A 94 0.83 21.26 -1.46
N MET A 95 1.09 20.12 -0.82
CA MET A 95 1.54 20.04 0.57
C MET A 95 2.96 19.48 0.66
N THR A 96 3.87 20.22 1.28
CA THR A 96 5.27 19.82 1.50
C THR A 96 5.66 19.95 2.97
N GLN A 97 6.00 18.84 3.64
CA GLN A 97 6.41 18.82 5.06
C GLN A 97 7.81 18.24 5.28
N PRO A 98 8.88 19.03 5.06
CA PRO A 98 10.25 18.62 5.34
C PRO A 98 10.63 18.71 6.83
N HIS A 99 11.12 17.58 7.38
CA HIS A 99 11.88 17.48 8.64
C HIS A 99 11.14 17.78 9.96
N ALA A 100 9.88 17.36 10.13
CA ALA A 100 9.07 17.55 11.34
C ALA A 100 8.26 16.29 11.71
N PRO A 101 8.44 15.65 12.89
CA PRO A 101 7.63 14.49 13.27
C PRO A 101 6.17 14.90 13.53
N VAL A 102 5.23 14.03 13.13
CA VAL A 102 3.79 14.25 13.35
C VAL A 102 3.22 13.04 14.09
N GLU A 103 2.67 13.20 15.29
CA GLU A 103 2.06 12.05 15.99
C GLU A 103 0.75 11.64 15.29
N THR A 104 -0.17 12.57 15.06
CA THR A 104 -1.45 12.28 14.39
C THR A 104 -1.78 13.28 13.28
N MET A 105 -2.02 12.76 12.06
CA MET A 105 -2.54 13.53 10.93
C MET A 105 -3.92 13.01 10.50
N THR A 106 -4.92 13.90 10.49
CA THR A 106 -6.29 13.59 10.04
C THR A 106 -6.77 14.59 8.99
N GLN A 107 -7.08 14.12 7.77
CA GLN A 107 -7.56 14.96 6.66
C GLN A 107 -8.93 14.51 6.12
N PRO A 108 -10.03 14.88 6.79
CA PRO A 108 -11.39 14.61 6.30
C PRO A 108 -11.84 15.58 5.18
N HIS A 109 -12.24 15.02 4.04
CA HIS A 109 -13.04 15.69 2.99
C HIS A 109 -12.36 16.83 2.20
N ALA A 110 -11.06 16.74 1.90
CA ALA A 110 -10.28 17.74 1.14
C ALA A 110 -9.42 17.07 0.04
N PRO A 111 -9.64 17.33 -1.27
CA PRO A 111 -8.80 16.75 -2.32
C PRO A 111 -7.38 17.34 -2.25
N VAL A 112 -6.38 16.51 -2.51
CA VAL A 112 -4.96 16.91 -2.54
C VAL A 112 -4.35 16.50 -3.88
N GLU A 113 -3.85 17.43 -4.68
CA GLU A 113 -3.20 17.07 -5.96
C GLU A 113 -1.83 16.42 -5.69
N THR A 114 -0.96 17.07 -4.91
CA THR A 114 0.37 16.53 -4.57
C THR A 114 0.69 16.63 -3.08
N MET A 115 1.02 15.48 -2.46
CA MET A 115 1.56 15.42 -1.10
C MET A 115 2.98 14.88 -1.09
N THR A 116 3.92 15.66 -0.54
CA THR A 116 5.32 15.25 -0.34
C THR A 116 5.74 15.41 1.12
N GLN A 117 6.20 14.34 1.77
CA GLN A 117 6.67 14.38 3.17
C GLN A 117 8.09 13.84 3.31
N PRO A 118 9.13 14.69 3.17
CA PRO A 118 10.51 14.28 3.34
C PRO A 118 10.93 14.20 4.82
N HIS A 119 11.45 13.04 5.24
CA HIS A 119 12.35 12.87 6.38
C HIS A 119 11.79 13.08 7.81
N ALA A 120 10.53 12.73 8.11
CA ALA A 120 10.06 12.71 9.52
C ALA A 120 8.98 11.64 9.85
N PRO A 121 9.06 10.99 11.04
CA PRO A 121 8.18 9.87 11.39
C PRO A 121 6.74 10.33 11.61
N VAL A 122 5.78 9.46 11.25
CA VAL A 122 4.35 9.66 11.50
C VAL A 122 3.81 8.46 12.28
N GLU A 123 3.25 8.66 13.47
CA GLU A 123 2.66 7.52 14.21
C GLU A 123 1.34 7.09 13.56
N THR A 124 0.40 8.02 13.34
CA THR A 124 -0.89 7.70 12.72
C THR A 124 -1.28 8.69 11.62
N MET A 125 -1.56 8.17 10.42
CA MET A 125 -2.15 8.92 9.31
C MET A 125 -3.53 8.37 8.94
N THR A 126 -4.56 9.23 9.00
CA THR A 126 -5.94 8.91 8.59
C THR A 126 -6.46 9.91 7.56
N GLN A 127 -6.87 9.45 6.37
CA GLN A 127 -7.43 10.30 5.32
C GLN A 127 -8.81 9.83 4.85
N PRO A 128 -9.89 10.27 5.50
CA PRO A 128 -11.25 9.92 5.09
C PRO A 128 -11.74 10.78 3.91
N HIS A 129 -12.21 10.12 2.85
CA HIS A 129 -13.16 10.67 1.86
C HIS A 129 -12.67 11.79 0.90
N ALA A 130 -11.39 11.86 0.50
CA ALA A 130 -10.97 12.78 -0.56
C ALA A 130 -9.84 12.27 -1.50
N PRO A 131 -9.95 12.47 -2.83
CA PRO A 131 -9.02 11.93 -3.82
C PRO A 131 -7.62 12.53 -3.68
N VAL A 132 -6.60 11.71 -3.97
CA VAL A 132 -5.19 12.14 -4.03
C VAL A 132 -4.62 11.76 -5.39
N GLU A 133 -4.14 12.72 -6.18
CA GLU A 133 -3.51 12.37 -7.47
C GLU A 133 -2.13 11.72 -7.24
N THR A 134 -1.24 12.39 -6.50
CA THR A 134 0.11 11.86 -6.22
C THR A 134 0.49 11.96 -4.74
N MET A 135 0.86 10.82 -4.14
CA MET A 135 1.45 10.75 -2.80
C MET A 135 2.88 10.21 -2.86
N THR A 136 3.83 11.00 -2.36
CA THR A 136 5.25 10.60 -2.23
C THR A 136 5.74 10.78 -0.79
N GLN A 137 6.17 9.70 -0.14
CA GLN A 137 6.70 9.73 1.24
C GLN A 137 8.15 9.24 1.32
N PRO A 138 9.13 10.12 1.10
CA PRO A 138 10.54 9.74 1.16
C PRO A 138 11.10 9.82 2.59
N HIS A 139 11.56 8.66 3.10
CA HIS A 139 12.55 8.50 4.18
C HIS A 139 12.12 8.60 5.66
N ALA A 140 10.88 8.29 6.06
CA ALA A 140 10.56 8.15 7.51
C ALA A 140 9.45 7.14 7.87
N PRO A 141 9.58 6.46 9.03
CA PRO A 141 8.71 5.33 9.39
C PRO A 141 7.27 5.79 9.65
N VAL A 142 6.31 4.93 9.31
CA VAL A 142 4.88 5.13 9.59
C VAL A 142 4.37 3.93 10.40
N GLU A 143 3.87 4.13 11.62
CA GLU A 143 3.33 2.99 12.38
C GLU A 143 1.99 2.54 11.77
N THR A 144 1.02 3.45 11.62
CA THR A 144 -0.29 3.12 11.05
C THR A 144 -0.74 4.09 9.95
N MET A 145 -1.06 3.55 8.78
CA MET A 145 -1.70 4.29 7.68
C MET A 145 -3.09 3.71 7.38
N THR A 146 -4.13 4.55 7.49
CA THR A 146 -5.52 4.18 7.14
C THR A 146 -6.11 5.17 6.15
N GLN A 147 -6.56 4.68 4.99
CA GLN A 147 -7.18 5.52 3.94
C GLN A 147 -8.59 5.03 3.57
N PRO A 148 -9.63 5.46 4.29
CA PRO A 148 -11.00 5.10 3.96
C PRO A 148 -11.59 5.98 2.83
N HIS A 149 -12.06 5.33 1.76
CA HIS A 149 -13.03 5.87 0.79
C HIS A 149 -12.57 6.95 -0.22
N ALA A 150 -11.30 6.99 -0.66
CA ALA A 150 -10.87 7.90 -1.73
C ALA A 150 -9.86 7.33 -2.75
N PRO A 151 -10.03 7.61 -4.07
CA PRO A 151 -9.16 7.07 -5.10
C PRO A 151 -7.76 7.71 -5.03
N VAL A 152 -6.74 6.91 -5.34
CA VAL A 152 -5.35 7.37 -5.46
C VAL A 152 -4.82 7.00 -6.84
N GLU A 153 -4.37 7.98 -7.64
CA GLU A 153 -3.79 7.64 -8.96
C GLU A 153 -2.40 7.02 -8.77
N THR A 154 -1.48 7.70 -8.08
CA THR A 154 -0.12 7.19 -7.85
C THR A 154 0.33 7.30 -6.40
N MET A 155 0.74 6.16 -5.82
CA MET A 155 1.40 6.09 -4.51
C MET A 155 2.83 5.54 -4.64
N THR A 156 3.82 6.35 -4.21
CA THR A 156 5.24 5.94 -4.17
C THR A 156 5.82 6.12 -2.77
N GLN A 157 6.34 5.04 -2.17
CA GLN A 157 6.94 5.07 -0.82
C GLN A 157 8.38 4.54 -0.82
N PRO A 158 9.37 5.41 -1.06
CA PRO A 158 10.65 4.90 -1.48
C PRO A 158 11.57 4.35 -0.38
N HIS A 159 11.45 4.69 0.92
CA HIS A 159 12.56 4.42 1.86
C HIS A 159 12.27 4.27 3.37
N ALA A 160 11.06 3.95 3.85
CA ALA A 160 10.85 3.77 5.30
C ALA A 160 9.77 2.75 5.73
N PRO A 161 9.99 2.04 6.86
CA PRO A 161 9.18 0.90 7.25
C PRO A 161 7.75 1.32 7.61
N VAL A 162 6.79 0.45 7.30
CA VAL A 162 5.38 0.61 7.68
C VAL A 162 4.95 -0.58 8.52
N GLU A 163 4.50 -0.38 9.75
CA GLU A 163 3.99 -1.51 10.55
C GLU A 163 2.64 -1.98 9.98
N THR A 164 1.65 -1.09 9.88
CA THR A 164 0.32 -1.44 9.36
C THR A 164 -0.19 -0.48 8.28
N MET A 165 -0.54 -1.03 7.12
CA MET A 165 -1.24 -0.33 6.04
C MET A 165 -2.62 -0.95 5.78
N THR A 166 -3.68 -0.15 5.97
CA THR A 166 -5.07 -0.55 5.69
C THR A 166 -5.75 0.41 4.72
N GLN A 167 -6.24 -0.10 3.58
CA GLN A 167 -6.91 0.73 2.56
C GLN A 167 -8.33 0.23 2.25
N PRO A 168 -9.33 0.68 3.01
CA PRO A 168 -10.71 0.27 2.78
C PRO A 168 -11.42 1.16 1.74
N HIS A 169 -11.88 0.53 0.64
CA HIS A 169 -12.95 1.00 -0.26
C HIS A 169 -12.65 2.03 -1.37
N ALA A 170 -11.41 2.22 -1.86
CA ALA A 170 -11.19 3.09 -3.02
C ALA A 170 -10.03 2.68 -3.96
N PRO A 171 -10.20 2.87 -5.29
CA PRO A 171 -9.32 2.31 -6.31
C PRO A 171 -7.93 2.95 -6.28
N VAL A 172 -6.92 2.16 -6.62
CA VAL A 172 -5.54 2.64 -6.81
C VAL A 172 -5.06 2.28 -8.21
N GLU A 173 -4.66 3.26 -9.03
CA GLU A 173 -4.12 2.93 -10.36
C GLU A 173 -2.71 2.33 -10.20
N THR A 174 -1.78 3.02 -9.55
CA THR A 174 -0.40 2.51 -9.37
C THR A 174 0.11 2.63 -7.93
N MET A 175 0.55 1.50 -7.39
CA MET A 175 1.26 1.42 -6.10
C MET A 175 2.69 0.88 -6.29
N THR A 176 3.70 1.68 -5.92
CA THR A 176 5.11 1.29 -5.98
C THR A 176 5.82 1.44 -4.62
N GLN A 177 6.40 0.35 -4.11
CA GLN A 177 7.11 0.32 -2.83
C GLN A 177 8.53 -0.26 -2.99
N PRO A 178 9.54 0.58 -3.28
CA PRO A 178 10.84 0.08 -3.70
C PRO A 178 11.78 -0.40 -2.59
N HIS A 179 11.80 0.16 -1.35
CA HIS A 179 12.89 -0.17 -0.41
C HIS A 179 12.56 -0.25 1.10
N ALA A 180 11.32 -0.48 1.54
CA ALA A 180 11.02 -0.51 2.97
C ALA A 180 10.08 -1.63 3.44
N PRO A 181 10.39 -2.29 4.58
CA PRO A 181 9.64 -3.45 5.04
C PRO A 181 8.22 -3.06 5.46
N VAL A 182 7.26 -3.95 5.21
CA VAL A 182 5.87 -3.80 5.67
C VAL A 182 5.52 -5.00 6.54
N GLU A 183 5.12 -4.79 7.80
CA GLU A 183 4.68 -5.92 8.63
C GLU A 183 3.32 -6.41 8.14
N THR A 184 2.30 -5.54 8.06
CA THR A 184 0.96 -5.93 7.61
C THR A 184 0.38 -5.00 6.56
N MET A 185 -0.02 -5.58 5.42
CA MET A 185 -0.78 -4.91 4.36
C MET A 185 -2.15 -5.56 4.19
N THR A 186 -3.23 -4.80 4.38
CA THR A 186 -4.62 -5.26 4.20
C THR A 186 -5.41 -4.37 3.24
N GLN A 187 -5.95 -4.96 2.17
CA GLN A 187 -6.75 -4.24 1.16
C GLN A 187 -8.13 -4.90 0.95
N PRO A 188 -9.15 -4.48 1.72
CA PRO A 188 -10.37 -5.25 1.79
C PRO A 188 -11.34 -5.10 0.62
N HIS A 189 -11.39 -3.98 -0.12
CA HIS A 189 -12.56 -3.68 -0.99
C HIS A 189 -12.32 -2.82 -2.24
N ALA A 190 -11.09 -2.65 -2.73
CA ALA A 190 -10.83 -1.73 -3.84
C ALA A 190 -9.93 -2.28 -4.93
N PRO A 191 -10.21 -2.00 -6.22
CA PRO A 191 -9.40 -2.50 -7.31
C PRO A 191 -8.02 -1.82 -7.32
N VAL A 192 -6.99 -2.58 -7.71
CA VAL A 192 -5.64 -2.04 -7.98
C VAL A 192 -5.24 -2.40 -9.41
N GLU A 193 -4.93 -1.42 -10.26
CA GLU A 193 -4.45 -1.76 -11.62
C GLU A 193 -3.04 -2.34 -11.54
N THR A 194 -2.08 -1.61 -10.95
CA THR A 194 -0.69 -2.08 -10.86
C THR A 194 -0.12 -1.97 -9.45
N MET A 195 0.37 -3.11 -8.92
CA MET A 195 1.14 -3.19 -7.69
C MET A 195 2.55 -3.70 -7.97
N THR A 196 3.58 -2.90 -7.63
CA THR A 196 4.99 -3.28 -7.80
C THR A 196 5.78 -3.13 -6.49
N GLN A 197 6.43 -4.21 -6.05
CA GLN A 197 7.29 -4.20 -4.84
C GLN A 197 8.70 -4.72 -5.13
N PRO A 198 9.63 -3.83 -5.52
CA PRO A 198 10.99 -4.16 -5.93
C PRO A 198 11.87 -4.89 -4.90
N HIS A 199 12.03 -4.38 -3.66
CA HIS A 199 13.15 -4.82 -2.79
C HIS A 199 12.87 -4.95 -1.29
N ALA A 200 11.61 -4.94 -0.84
CA ALA A 200 11.32 -4.89 0.59
C ALA A 200 10.52 -6.08 1.10
N PRO A 201 10.84 -6.63 2.29
CA PRO A 201 10.11 -7.78 2.84
C PRO A 201 8.70 -7.38 3.29
N VAL A 202 7.74 -8.29 3.12
CA VAL A 202 6.39 -8.16 3.68
C VAL A 202 6.11 -9.36 4.58
N GLU A 203 5.76 -9.14 5.85
CA GLU A 203 5.37 -10.28 6.70
C GLU A 203 3.99 -10.79 6.26
N THR A 204 2.96 -9.94 6.29
CA THR A 204 1.60 -10.37 5.92
C THR A 204 0.96 -9.46 4.88
N MET A 205 0.51 -10.06 3.77
CA MET A 205 -0.34 -9.43 2.76
C MET A 205 -1.70 -10.12 2.68
N THR A 206 -2.79 -9.38 2.91
CA THR A 206 -4.16 -9.90 2.85
C THR A 206 -5.08 -9.07 1.96
N GLN A 207 -5.71 -9.72 0.97
CA GLN A 207 -6.63 -9.09 0.00
C GLN A 207 -7.94 -9.88 -0.09
N PRO A 208 -9.01 -9.49 0.64
CA PRO A 208 -10.20 -10.31 0.73
C PRO A 208 -11.32 -10.05 -0.29
N HIS A 209 -11.37 -8.93 -1.03
CA HIS A 209 -12.42 -8.64 -2.04
C HIS A 209 -12.01 -7.66 -3.16
N ALA A 210 -10.72 -7.42 -3.38
CA ALA A 210 -10.18 -6.37 -4.25
C ALA A 210 -9.52 -6.96 -5.51
N PRO A 211 -10.03 -6.75 -6.75
CA PRO A 211 -9.37 -7.27 -7.96
C PRO A 211 -8.03 -6.56 -8.19
N VAL A 212 -7.06 -7.27 -8.77
CA VAL A 212 -5.76 -6.69 -9.16
C VAL A 212 -5.44 -7.02 -10.60
N GLU A 213 -5.18 -6.04 -11.47
CA GLU A 213 -4.79 -6.39 -12.86
C GLU A 213 -3.36 -6.96 -12.86
N THR A 214 -2.38 -6.22 -12.33
CA THR A 214 -0.97 -6.65 -12.31
C THR A 214 -0.34 -6.54 -10.94
N MET A 215 0.20 -7.65 -10.45
CA MET A 215 1.04 -7.73 -9.25
C MET A 215 2.45 -8.22 -9.60
N THR A 216 3.47 -7.41 -9.34
CA THR A 216 4.87 -7.73 -9.62
C THR A 216 5.77 -7.56 -8.39
N GLN A 217 6.51 -8.62 -8.04
CA GLN A 217 7.40 -8.67 -6.89
C GLN A 217 8.79 -9.20 -7.30
N PRO A 218 9.73 -8.32 -7.66
CA PRO A 218 11.03 -8.72 -8.20
C PRO A 218 12.08 -9.28 -7.25
N HIS A 219 12.15 -8.81 -5.99
CA HIS A 219 13.21 -9.17 -5.02
C HIS A 219 12.76 -9.07 -3.54
N ALA A 220 11.46 -9.08 -3.28
CA ALA A 220 10.86 -8.92 -1.95
C ALA A 220 10.42 -10.29 -1.37
N PRO A 221 10.95 -10.74 -0.21
CA PRO A 221 10.43 -11.95 0.43
C PRO A 221 9.06 -11.66 1.08
N VAL A 222 8.18 -12.65 1.09
CA VAL A 222 6.86 -12.54 1.74
C VAL A 222 6.65 -13.72 2.69
N GLU A 223 6.36 -13.48 3.96
CA GLU A 223 6.07 -14.59 4.89
C GLU A 223 4.69 -15.18 4.54
N THR A 224 3.64 -14.37 4.55
CA THR A 224 2.28 -14.81 4.25
C THR A 224 1.57 -13.92 3.23
N MET A 225 1.11 -14.52 2.14
CA MET A 225 0.21 -13.90 1.16
C MET A 225 -1.13 -14.62 1.14
N THR A 226 -2.22 -13.91 1.44
CA THR A 226 -3.58 -14.42 1.38
C THR A 226 -4.45 -13.59 0.46
N GLN A 227 -4.97 -14.21 -0.59
CA GLN A 227 -5.98 -13.62 -1.45
C GLN A 227 -7.30 -14.37 -1.36
N ARG A 228 -8.39 -13.62 -1.33
CA ARG A 228 -9.73 -14.15 -1.18
C ARG A 228 -10.73 -13.34 -2.02
N HIS A 229 -11.71 -14.02 -2.62
CA HIS A 229 -12.86 -13.43 -3.34
C HIS A 229 -12.53 -12.34 -4.38
N ALA A 230 -11.32 -12.36 -4.96
CA ALA A 230 -10.83 -11.30 -5.83
C ALA A 230 -10.04 -11.89 -7.01
N PRO A 231 -10.35 -11.50 -8.26
CA PRO A 231 -9.57 -11.93 -9.42
C PRO A 231 -8.21 -11.22 -9.49
N VAL A 232 -7.20 -11.90 -10.04
CA VAL A 232 -5.94 -11.28 -10.46
C VAL A 232 -5.64 -11.62 -11.91
N GLU A 233 -5.42 -10.63 -12.78
CA GLU A 233 -5.07 -10.97 -14.17
C GLU A 233 -3.64 -11.52 -14.24
N THR A 234 -2.66 -10.78 -13.72
CA THR A 234 -1.24 -11.18 -13.77
C THR A 234 -0.56 -11.08 -12.41
N MET A 235 0.00 -12.19 -11.95
CA MET A 235 0.87 -12.26 -10.77
C MET A 235 2.28 -12.74 -11.17
N THR A 236 3.30 -11.93 -10.89
CA THR A 236 4.71 -12.27 -11.15
C THR A 236 5.57 -12.12 -9.89
N GLN A 237 6.13 -13.24 -9.42
CA GLN A 237 7.14 -13.28 -8.36
C GLN A 237 8.52 -13.63 -8.93
N ARG A 238 9.56 -12.93 -8.46
CA ARG A 238 10.94 -13.17 -8.88
C ARG A 238 11.91 -13.09 -7.70
N HIS A 239 12.97 -13.91 -7.74
CA HIS A 239 14.17 -13.85 -6.89
C HIS A 239 14.02 -13.87 -5.36
N ALA A 240 12.81 -13.96 -4.82
CA ALA A 240 12.59 -13.89 -3.38
C ALA A 240 11.58 -14.94 -2.89
N PRO A 241 11.81 -15.53 -1.71
CA PRO A 241 10.98 -16.60 -1.16
C PRO A 241 9.58 -16.12 -0.75
N VAL A 242 8.62 -17.04 -0.77
CA VAL A 242 7.32 -16.88 -0.10
C VAL A 242 7.10 -18.05 0.85
N GLU A 243 6.90 -17.85 2.16
CA GLU A 243 6.66 -19.01 3.04
C GLU A 243 5.27 -19.59 2.77
N THR A 244 4.22 -18.77 2.85
CA THR A 244 2.84 -19.22 2.64
C THR A 244 2.11 -18.37 1.61
N MET A 245 1.60 -19.01 0.55
CA MET A 245 0.69 -18.41 -0.42
C MET A 245 -0.66 -19.13 -0.39
N THR A 246 -1.73 -18.39 -0.06
CA THR A 246 -3.11 -18.91 -0.03
C THR A 246 -4.01 -18.12 -0.97
N GLN A 247 -4.68 -18.80 -1.89
CA GLN A 247 -5.70 -18.22 -2.76
C GLN A 247 -7.04 -18.92 -2.58
N ARG A 248 -8.11 -18.14 -2.42
CA ARG A 248 -9.45 -18.67 -2.15
C ARG A 248 -10.56 -17.92 -2.88
N HIS A 249 -11.32 -18.58 -3.75
CA HIS A 249 -12.38 -17.91 -4.52
C HIS A 249 -11.85 -16.72 -5.34
N ALA A 250 -10.60 -16.82 -5.79
CA ALA A 250 -9.83 -15.74 -6.39
C ALA A 250 -9.22 -16.29 -7.68
N PRO A 251 -9.88 -16.13 -8.85
CA PRO A 251 -9.33 -16.65 -10.11
C PRO A 251 -8.07 -15.87 -10.50
N VAL A 252 -7.12 -16.53 -11.16
CA VAL A 252 -5.90 -15.89 -11.67
C VAL A 252 -5.72 -16.22 -13.14
N GLU A 253 -5.57 -15.24 -14.04
CA GLU A 253 -5.30 -15.58 -15.44
C GLU A 253 -3.87 -16.09 -15.58
N THR A 254 -2.87 -15.31 -15.18
CA THR A 254 -1.46 -15.67 -15.30
C THR A 254 -0.73 -15.58 -13.97
N MET A 255 -0.16 -16.71 -13.52
CA MET A 255 0.77 -16.79 -12.40
C MET A 255 2.16 -17.20 -12.89
N THR A 256 3.16 -16.36 -12.66
CA THR A 256 4.56 -16.64 -12.97
C THR A 256 5.44 -16.54 -11.72
N GLN A 257 6.17 -17.60 -11.40
CA GLN A 257 7.17 -17.61 -10.34
C GLN A 257 8.54 -17.97 -10.90
N ARG A 258 9.56 -17.20 -10.53
CA ARG A 258 10.91 -17.38 -11.06
C ARG A 258 12.00 -17.15 -10.02
N HIS A 259 12.85 -18.14 -9.76
CA HIS A 259 13.92 -18.04 -8.76
C HIS A 259 13.40 -17.65 -7.36
N ALA A 260 12.16 -18.06 -7.05
CA ALA A 260 11.42 -17.68 -5.86
C ALA A 260 10.87 -18.97 -5.25
N PRO A 261 11.53 -19.55 -4.23
CA PRO A 261 11.01 -20.75 -3.57
C PRO A 261 9.73 -20.44 -2.81
N VAL A 262 8.83 -21.42 -2.70
CA VAL A 262 7.61 -21.32 -1.90
C VAL A 262 7.52 -22.49 -0.95
N GLU A 263 7.36 -22.29 0.37
CA GLU A 263 7.19 -23.44 1.27
C GLU A 263 5.80 -24.03 1.08
N THR A 264 4.75 -23.24 1.21
CA THR A 264 3.36 -23.70 1.10
C THR A 264 2.57 -22.87 0.10
N MET A 265 2.02 -23.53 -0.92
CA MET A 265 1.05 -22.98 -1.85
C MET A 265 -0.30 -23.69 -1.71
N THR A 266 -1.35 -22.96 -1.36
CA THR A 266 -2.72 -23.47 -1.27
C THR A 266 -3.66 -22.69 -2.17
N GLN A 267 -4.34 -23.38 -3.09
CA GLN A 267 -5.40 -22.84 -3.93
C GLN A 267 -6.71 -23.56 -3.65
N ARG A 268 -7.78 -22.79 -3.43
CA ARG A 268 -9.10 -23.33 -3.13
C ARG A 268 -10.20 -22.58 -3.86
N HIS A 269 -10.95 -23.25 -4.74
CA HIS A 269 -11.98 -22.58 -5.57
C HIS A 269 -11.41 -21.38 -6.36
N ALA A 270 -10.16 -21.47 -6.79
CA ALA A 270 -9.40 -20.41 -7.42
C ALA A 270 -8.84 -20.96 -8.74
N PRO A 271 -9.57 -20.86 -9.86
CA PRO A 271 -9.08 -21.37 -11.14
C PRO A 271 -7.87 -20.54 -11.61
N VAL A 272 -6.93 -21.18 -12.31
CA VAL A 272 -5.77 -20.52 -12.90
C VAL A 272 -5.68 -20.85 -14.39
N GLU A 273 -5.65 -19.85 -15.28
CA GLU A 273 -5.52 -20.14 -16.71
C GLU A 273 -4.09 -20.64 -17.02
N THR A 274 -3.08 -19.87 -16.64
CA THR A 274 -1.67 -20.21 -16.86
C THR A 274 -0.85 -20.10 -15.57
N MET A 275 -0.24 -21.20 -15.16
CA MET A 275 0.75 -21.28 -14.09
C MET A 275 2.12 -21.65 -14.63
N THR A 276 3.12 -20.79 -14.41
CA THR A 276 4.52 -21.05 -14.76
C THR A 276 5.42 -20.93 -13.55
N GLN A 277 6.16 -21.99 -13.21
CA GLN A 277 7.15 -21.99 -12.14
C GLN A 277 8.51 -22.37 -12.71
N ARG A 278 9.49 -21.46 -12.62
CA ARG A 278 10.82 -21.66 -13.19
C ARG A 278 11.92 -21.45 -12.16
N HIS A 279 12.73 -22.47 -11.89
CA HIS A 279 13.75 -22.40 -10.83
C HIS A 279 13.16 -21.98 -9.47
N ALA A 280 11.93 -22.42 -9.18
CA ALA A 280 11.14 -22.03 -8.03
C ALA A 280 10.67 -23.31 -7.33
N PRO A 281 11.46 -23.85 -6.37
CA PRO A 281 11.05 -25.01 -5.59
C PRO A 281 9.74 -24.74 -4.85
N VAL A 282 8.89 -25.75 -4.70
CA VAL A 282 7.72 -25.69 -3.82
C VAL A 282 7.73 -26.87 -2.86
N GLU A 283 7.73 -26.66 -1.54
CA GLU A 283 7.68 -27.82 -0.62
C GLU A 283 6.29 -28.46 -0.66
N THR A 284 5.24 -27.68 -0.44
CA THR A 284 3.86 -28.18 -0.43
C THR A 284 2.97 -27.39 -1.37
N MET A 285 2.36 -28.07 -2.35
CA MET A 285 1.34 -27.52 -3.23
C MET A 285 0.01 -28.25 -3.03
N THR A 286 -1.03 -27.52 -2.64
CA THR A 286 -2.39 -28.04 -2.51
C THR A 286 -3.34 -27.26 -3.42
N GLN A 287 -4.03 -27.95 -4.32
CA GLN A 287 -5.05 -27.36 -5.19
C GLN A 287 -6.37 -28.10 -4.99
N ARG A 288 -7.39 -27.39 -4.49
CA ARG A 288 -8.70 -27.99 -4.20
C ARG A 288 -9.81 -27.24 -4.92
N HIS A 289 -10.56 -27.93 -5.79
CA HIS A 289 -11.58 -27.30 -6.63
C HIS A 289 -11.03 -26.09 -7.41
N ALA A 290 -9.78 -26.16 -7.83
CA ALA A 290 -9.02 -25.08 -8.45
C ALA A 290 -8.46 -25.61 -9.77
N PRO A 291 -9.23 -25.58 -10.87
CA PRO A 291 -8.76 -26.08 -12.15
C PRO A 291 -7.62 -25.21 -12.68
N VAL A 292 -6.68 -25.83 -13.40
CA VAL A 292 -5.58 -25.13 -14.08
C VAL A 292 -5.57 -25.47 -15.57
N GLU A 293 -5.68 -24.51 -16.48
CA GLU A 293 -5.65 -24.86 -17.91
C GLU A 293 -4.23 -25.27 -18.32
N THR A 294 -3.23 -24.44 -18.03
CA THR A 294 -1.84 -24.72 -18.38
C THR A 294 -0.92 -24.61 -17.17
N MET A 295 -0.21 -25.69 -16.83
CA MET A 295 0.84 -25.71 -15.82
C MET A 295 2.19 -26.05 -16.45
N THR A 296 3.18 -25.16 -16.27
CA THR A 296 4.54 -25.32 -16.79
C THR A 296 5.58 -25.20 -15.67
N GLN A 297 6.37 -26.26 -15.44
CA GLN A 297 7.37 -26.33 -14.38
C GLN A 297 8.77 -26.70 -14.91
N PRO A 298 9.58 -25.72 -15.36
CA PRO A 298 10.99 -25.95 -15.71
C PRO A 298 11.90 -25.73 -14.50
N HIS A 299 12.64 -26.75 -14.09
CA HIS A 299 13.60 -26.69 -12.98
C HIS A 299 12.96 -26.26 -11.65
N ALA A 300 11.71 -26.63 -11.42
CA ALA A 300 10.93 -26.25 -10.25
C ALA A 300 10.46 -27.54 -9.54
N PRO A 301 11.29 -28.13 -8.66
CA PRO A 301 10.91 -29.34 -7.94
C PRO A 301 9.74 -29.06 -6.98
N VAL A 302 8.90 -30.06 -6.74
CA VAL A 302 7.82 -30.01 -5.76
C VAL A 302 7.93 -31.19 -4.80
N GLU A 303 8.03 -30.99 -3.49
CA GLU A 303 8.11 -32.14 -2.58
C GLU A 303 6.74 -32.85 -2.49
N THR A 304 5.69 -32.11 -2.17
CA THR A 304 4.33 -32.65 -2.04
C THR A 304 3.34 -31.88 -2.91
N MET A 305 2.65 -32.59 -3.80
CA MET A 305 1.55 -32.07 -4.61
C MET A 305 0.24 -32.81 -4.29
N THR A 306 -0.79 -32.08 -3.88
CA THR A 306 -2.11 -32.62 -3.55
C THR A 306 -3.20 -31.92 -4.36
N GLN A 307 -3.95 -32.66 -5.16
CA GLN A 307 -4.98 -32.14 -6.07
C GLN A 307 -6.35 -32.82 -5.88
N PRO A 308 -7.20 -32.38 -4.94
CA PRO A 308 -8.57 -32.86 -4.85
C PRO A 308 -9.53 -32.02 -5.69
N HIS A 309 -10.17 -32.63 -6.69
CA HIS A 309 -11.12 -32.00 -7.61
C HIS A 309 -10.54 -30.80 -8.36
N ALA A 310 -9.25 -30.84 -8.69
CA ALA A 310 -8.53 -29.76 -9.35
C ALA A 310 -7.94 -30.29 -10.68
N PRO A 311 -8.74 -30.35 -11.75
CA PRO A 311 -8.25 -30.84 -13.04
C PRO A 311 -7.18 -29.91 -13.61
N VAL A 312 -6.26 -30.49 -14.38
CA VAL A 312 -5.26 -29.73 -15.15
C VAL A 312 -5.38 -30.11 -16.62
N GLU A 313 -5.62 -29.16 -17.54
CA GLU A 313 -5.75 -29.53 -18.95
C GLU A 313 -4.37 -29.90 -19.54
N THR A 314 -3.38 -29.05 -19.37
CA THR A 314 -2.02 -29.27 -19.87
C THR A 314 -0.99 -29.12 -18.76
N MET A 315 -0.21 -30.17 -18.52
CA MET A 315 0.92 -30.15 -17.58
C MET A 315 2.24 -30.44 -18.31
N THR A 316 3.18 -29.51 -18.23
CA THR A 316 4.54 -29.65 -18.77
C THR A 316 5.57 -29.55 -17.66
N GLN A 317 6.33 -30.61 -17.41
CA GLN A 317 7.41 -30.64 -16.43
C GLN A 317 8.75 -30.90 -17.10
N ARG A 318 9.77 -30.15 -16.70
CA ARG A 318 11.14 -30.32 -17.20
C ARG A 318 12.13 -30.14 -16.08
N HIS A 319 12.93 -31.17 -15.76
CA HIS A 319 13.88 -31.11 -14.64
C HIS A 319 13.22 -30.68 -13.31
N ALA A 320 11.97 -31.09 -13.11
CA ALA A 320 11.10 -30.67 -12.02
C ALA A 320 10.54 -31.92 -11.33
N PRO A 321 11.34 -32.64 -10.52
CA PRO A 321 10.86 -33.83 -9.82
C PRO A 321 9.70 -33.48 -8.87
N VAL A 322 8.80 -34.43 -8.68
CA VAL A 322 7.76 -34.39 -7.65
C VAL A 322 7.95 -35.58 -6.71
N GLU A 323 8.21 -35.38 -5.42
CA GLU A 323 8.44 -36.52 -4.52
C GLU A 323 7.14 -37.27 -4.26
N THR A 324 6.09 -36.55 -3.86
CA THR A 324 4.77 -37.14 -3.57
C THR A 324 3.67 -36.40 -4.32
N MET A 325 2.90 -37.13 -5.12
CA MET A 325 1.74 -36.64 -5.83
C MET A 325 0.48 -37.40 -5.39
N THR A 326 -0.53 -36.69 -4.91
CA THR A 326 -1.86 -37.23 -4.58
C THR A 326 -2.93 -36.53 -5.39
N GLN A 327 -3.66 -37.27 -6.22
CA GLN A 327 -4.78 -36.75 -7.02
C GLN A 327 -6.08 -37.41 -6.56
N ARG A 328 -7.16 -36.63 -6.42
CA ARG A 328 -8.50 -37.18 -6.16
C ARG A 328 -9.52 -36.51 -7.08
N HIS A 329 -10.12 -37.25 -8.03
CA HIS A 329 -11.00 -36.66 -9.06
C HIS A 329 -10.39 -35.44 -9.77
N ALA A 330 -9.09 -35.48 -10.06
CA ALA A 330 -8.31 -34.38 -10.63
C ALA A 330 -7.58 -34.87 -11.89
N PRO A 331 -8.28 -35.03 -13.02
CA PRO A 331 -7.64 -35.50 -14.25
C PRO A 331 -6.59 -34.52 -14.75
N VAL A 332 -5.53 -35.06 -15.34
CA VAL A 332 -4.59 -34.30 -16.17
C VAL A 332 -4.80 -34.74 -17.62
N GLU A 333 -5.28 -33.87 -18.50
CA GLU A 333 -5.65 -34.29 -19.87
C GLU A 333 -4.42 -34.56 -20.74
N THR A 334 -3.46 -33.64 -20.71
CA THR A 334 -2.20 -33.73 -21.45
C THR A 334 -1.02 -33.57 -20.50
N MET A 335 -0.14 -34.56 -20.46
CA MET A 335 1.07 -34.52 -19.62
C MET A 335 2.33 -34.71 -20.46
N THR A 336 3.26 -33.76 -20.38
CA THR A 336 4.60 -33.83 -20.99
C THR A 336 5.65 -33.75 -19.90
N GLN A 337 6.50 -34.77 -19.76
CA GLN A 337 7.58 -34.79 -18.77
C GLN A 337 8.94 -35.01 -19.44
N ARG A 338 9.96 -34.27 -18.98
CA ARG A 338 11.36 -34.48 -19.36
C ARG A 338 12.27 -34.38 -18.15
N HIS A 339 12.87 -35.50 -17.74
CA HIS A 339 13.72 -35.57 -16.55
C HIS A 339 13.03 -35.03 -15.29
N ALA A 340 11.75 -35.34 -15.11
CA ALA A 340 10.90 -34.83 -14.02
C ALA A 340 10.18 -36.03 -13.36
N PRO A 341 10.91 -36.89 -12.62
CA PRO A 341 10.30 -38.08 -12.02
C PRO A 341 9.24 -37.70 -10.98
N VAL A 342 8.18 -38.51 -10.89
CA VAL A 342 7.27 -38.52 -9.74
C VAL A 342 7.62 -39.76 -8.91
N GLU A 343 8.11 -39.60 -7.67
CA GLU A 343 8.57 -40.75 -6.89
C GLU A 343 7.41 -41.58 -6.34
N THR A 344 6.41 -40.91 -5.77
CA THR A 344 5.21 -41.54 -5.22
C THR A 344 3.97 -40.90 -5.83
N MET A 345 3.11 -41.70 -6.50
CA MET A 345 1.84 -41.24 -7.05
C MET A 345 0.67 -42.01 -6.46
N THR A 346 -0.28 -41.30 -5.86
CA THR A 346 -1.55 -41.82 -5.35
C THR A 346 -2.71 -41.21 -6.13
N GLN A 347 -3.51 -42.02 -6.80
CA GLN A 347 -4.66 -41.58 -7.57
C GLN A 347 -5.95 -42.17 -6.97
N LEU A 348 -6.89 -41.29 -6.60
CA LEU A 348 -8.17 -41.60 -5.99
C LEU A 348 -9.28 -41.20 -6.96
N PHE A 349 -10.13 -42.16 -7.32
CA PHE A 349 -11.13 -42.01 -8.38
C PHE A 349 -12.51 -41.62 -7.89
#